data_AF-A0A2D4WW25-F1
#
_entry.id   AF-A0A2D4WW25-F1
#
_cell.length_a   1.000
_cell.length_b   1.000
_cell.length_c   1.000
_cell.angle_alpha   90.00
_cell.angle_beta   90.00
_cell.angle_gamma   90.00
#
_symmetry.space_group_name_H-M   'P 1'
#
loop_
_entity.id
_entity.type
_entity.pdbx_description
1 polymer ?
#
loop_
_entity_poly.entity_id
_entity_poly.type
_entity_poly.pdbx_seq_one_letter_code
_entity_poly.pdbx_strand_id
1 'polypeptide(L)'
;MMRITPAVKHLLILNVIIFVGTAFLGNKYFFDGILALYYPMSGAFEFWQIGTHMFMHGNLTHLFFNMFALWMFGTAVEQQFGLRKFLIFYLSCGLGAVSLTFLVYFIQIYPLIGALESNGFSYDLIQDLTALNILEGNMFKGELLANKMQVVLESNGMSLSQVDNTSFKALFDLNVKSNGAMVGASGAIMGILVAFGMLNPNAELMLIFLPIPIKAKYFIPGIIVLDLISATTAVSFFSPSNTAYIAHIGGAVTGFLIMYFWKKNQFNKYRWN
;
A
#
# COMPACT_ATOMS: atom_id res chain seq x y z
N MET A 1 -25.58 -7.12 -20.68
CA MET A 1 -24.24 -6.54 -20.42
C MET A 1 -24.26 -5.91 -19.04
N MET A 2 -23.31 -6.22 -18.16
CA MET A 2 -23.23 -5.53 -16.86
C MET A 2 -22.95 -4.05 -17.10
N ARG A 3 -23.90 -3.18 -16.74
CA ARG A 3 -23.71 -1.74 -16.78
C ARG A 3 -22.78 -1.35 -15.64
N ILE A 4 -21.73 -0.56 -15.94
CA ILE A 4 -20.85 -0.01 -14.92
C ILE A 4 -21.68 0.78 -13.91
N THR A 5 -21.45 0.50 -12.63
CA THR A 5 -22.17 1.15 -11.53
C THR A 5 -21.62 2.55 -11.26
N PRO A 6 -22.42 3.45 -10.65
CA PRO A 6 -22.01 4.84 -10.54
C PRO A 6 -20.74 5.06 -9.71
N ALA A 7 -20.57 4.45 -8.54
CA ALA A 7 -19.37 4.68 -7.72
C ALA A 7 -18.11 4.16 -8.43
N VAL A 8 -18.15 2.94 -8.96
CA VAL A 8 -17.05 2.37 -9.76
C VAL A 8 -16.68 3.29 -10.92
N LYS A 9 -17.66 3.78 -11.69
CA LYS A 9 -17.41 4.72 -12.80
C LYS A 9 -16.64 5.97 -12.34
N HIS A 10 -17.05 6.59 -11.23
CA HIS A 10 -16.36 7.79 -10.74
C HIS A 10 -14.96 7.48 -10.22
N LEU A 11 -14.77 6.34 -9.54
CA LEU A 11 -13.45 5.91 -9.09
C LEU A 11 -12.51 5.65 -10.27
N LEU A 12 -12.99 4.99 -11.34
CA LEU A 12 -12.18 4.79 -12.55
C LEU A 12 -11.76 6.12 -13.17
N ILE A 13 -12.72 7.04 -13.38
CA ILE A 13 -12.45 8.36 -13.96
C ILE A 13 -11.44 9.14 -13.10
N LEU A 14 -11.64 9.16 -11.78
CA LEU A 14 -10.75 9.89 -10.87
C LEU A 14 -9.31 9.35 -10.93
N ASN A 15 -9.14 8.02 -10.86
CA ASN A 15 -7.81 7.40 -10.95
C ASN A 15 -7.11 7.68 -12.28
N VAL A 16 -7.85 7.64 -13.40
CA VAL A 16 -7.31 7.98 -14.72
C VAL A 16 -6.92 9.45 -14.80
N ILE A 17 -7.76 10.37 -14.30
CA ILE A 17 -7.45 11.80 -14.26
C ILE A 17 -6.18 12.07 -13.46
N ILE A 18 -6.03 11.48 -12.27
CA ILE A 18 -4.84 11.65 -11.43
C ILE A 18 -3.60 11.08 -12.12
N PHE A 19 -3.70 9.88 -12.71
CA PHE A 19 -2.57 9.27 -13.43
C PHE A 19 -2.13 10.10 -14.65
N VAL A 20 -3.08 10.55 -15.47
CA VAL A 20 -2.79 11.40 -16.64
C VAL A 20 -2.25 12.76 -16.17
N GLY A 21 -2.89 13.39 -15.19
CA GLY A 21 -2.45 14.68 -14.65
C GLY A 21 -1.00 14.64 -14.17
N THR A 22 -0.66 13.65 -13.35
CA THR A 22 0.72 13.48 -12.83
C THR A 22 1.73 13.13 -13.92
N ALA A 23 1.33 12.39 -14.95
CA ALA A 23 2.20 12.05 -16.07
C ALA A 23 2.50 13.25 -17.00
N PHE A 24 1.51 14.10 -17.27
CA PHE A 24 1.64 15.22 -18.23
C PHE A 24 2.13 16.54 -17.61
N LEU A 25 1.95 16.75 -16.31
CA LEU A 25 2.39 17.98 -15.62
C LEU A 25 3.90 18.02 -15.32
N GLY A 26 4.68 17.04 -15.79
CA GLY A 26 6.14 17.18 -15.94
C GLY A 26 7.00 17.05 -14.68
N ASN A 27 6.47 16.55 -13.56
CA ASN A 27 7.28 16.30 -12.36
C ASN A 27 6.69 15.19 -11.49
N LYS A 28 6.83 13.93 -11.93
CA LYS A 28 6.34 12.77 -11.19
C LYS A 28 6.82 12.75 -9.74
N TYR A 29 8.09 13.08 -9.50
CA TYR A 29 8.67 13.12 -8.15
C TYR A 29 8.01 14.16 -7.25
N PHE A 30 7.65 15.33 -7.78
CA PHE A 30 6.89 16.35 -7.05
C PHE A 30 5.49 15.85 -6.67
N PHE A 31 4.77 15.24 -7.61
CA PHE A 31 3.45 14.71 -7.32
C PHE A 31 3.48 13.49 -6.39
N ASP A 32 4.48 12.63 -6.51
CA ASP A 32 4.70 11.53 -5.59
C ASP A 32 5.02 12.08 -4.18
N GLY A 33 5.83 13.14 -4.06
CA GLY A 33 6.09 13.84 -2.80
C GLY A 33 4.83 14.40 -2.12
N ILE A 34 3.84 14.86 -2.91
CA ILE A 34 2.62 15.46 -2.37
C ILE A 34 1.54 14.41 -2.10
N LEU A 35 1.35 13.45 -3.01
CA LEU A 35 0.15 12.61 -3.06
C LEU A 35 0.39 11.17 -2.63
N ALA A 36 1.61 10.65 -2.75
CA ALA A 36 1.94 9.29 -2.35
C ALA A 36 2.14 9.21 -0.83
N LEU A 37 1.90 8.04 -0.25
CA LEU A 37 1.96 7.86 1.20
C LEU A 37 3.37 7.52 1.66
N TYR A 38 3.95 8.39 2.49
CA TYR A 38 5.20 8.11 3.20
C TYR A 38 4.92 7.56 4.60
N TYR A 39 5.94 6.95 5.21
CA TYR A 39 5.87 6.55 6.62
C TYR A 39 5.75 7.78 7.53
N PRO A 40 4.97 7.78 8.62
CA PRO A 40 4.74 8.98 9.44
C PRO A 40 5.97 9.68 10.02
N MET A 41 7.10 9.01 10.16
CA MET A 41 8.36 9.64 10.63
C MET A 41 9.22 10.19 9.48
N SER A 42 8.79 10.03 8.23
CA SER A 42 9.46 10.62 7.07
C SER A 42 9.24 12.13 7.05
N GLY A 43 10.28 12.89 6.68
CA GLY A 43 10.15 14.33 6.44
C GLY A 43 9.25 14.68 5.24
N ALA A 44 8.90 13.69 4.40
CA ALA A 44 7.98 13.87 3.27
C ALA A 44 6.53 13.48 3.59
N PHE A 45 6.24 13.05 4.82
CA PHE A 45 4.89 12.63 5.21
C PHE A 45 3.97 13.82 5.41
N GLU A 46 2.78 13.72 4.82
CA GLU A 46 1.71 14.71 4.97
C GLU A 46 0.37 14.01 5.22
N PHE A 47 -0.47 14.57 6.10
CA PHE A 47 -1.64 13.84 6.60
C PHE A 47 -2.68 13.50 5.50
N TRP A 48 -2.78 14.31 4.44
CA TRP A 48 -3.71 14.05 3.33
C TRP A 48 -3.30 12.83 2.49
N GLN A 49 -2.03 12.43 2.55
CA GLN A 49 -1.51 11.27 1.81
C GLN A 49 -2.24 9.98 2.17
N ILE A 50 -2.77 9.88 3.40
CA ILE A 50 -3.60 8.76 3.87
C ILE A 50 -4.80 8.54 2.93
N GLY A 51 -5.36 9.60 2.34
CA GLY A 51 -6.43 9.51 1.35
C GLY A 51 -5.93 9.54 -0.09
N THR A 52 -5.02 10.46 -0.42
CA THR A 52 -4.64 10.72 -1.81
C THR A 52 -3.86 9.58 -2.46
N HIS A 53 -3.09 8.81 -1.69
CA HIS A 53 -2.29 7.71 -2.23
C HIS A 53 -3.15 6.63 -2.91
N MET A 54 -4.41 6.48 -2.47
CA MET A 54 -5.36 5.53 -3.03
C MET A 54 -5.67 5.80 -4.51
N PHE A 55 -5.35 7.01 -5.00
CA PHE A 55 -5.61 7.44 -6.38
C PHE A 55 -4.34 7.54 -7.23
N MET A 56 -3.16 7.35 -6.62
CA MET A 56 -1.86 7.41 -7.29
C MET A 56 -1.50 6.05 -7.90
N HIS A 57 -0.83 6.04 -9.06
CA HIS A 57 -0.39 4.80 -9.71
C HIS A 57 1.01 4.98 -10.33
N GLY A 58 1.93 4.09 -9.98
CA GLY A 58 3.34 4.23 -10.38
C GLY A 58 3.63 4.01 -11.87
N ASN A 59 2.79 3.26 -12.58
CA ASN A 59 2.92 2.98 -14.02
C ASN A 59 1.58 2.53 -14.64
N LEU A 60 1.54 2.46 -15.97
CA LEU A 60 0.34 2.12 -16.74
C LEU A 60 -0.20 0.71 -16.43
N THR A 61 0.69 -0.28 -16.29
CA THR A 61 0.31 -1.66 -15.97
C THR A 61 -0.36 -1.75 -14.60
N HIS A 62 0.17 -1.05 -13.60
CA HIS A 62 -0.40 -0.97 -12.27
C HIS A 62 -1.79 -0.33 -12.29
N LEU A 63 -1.96 0.79 -13.01
CA LEU A 63 -3.27 1.40 -13.22
C LEU A 63 -4.24 0.43 -13.90
N PHE A 64 -3.83 -0.19 -14.99
CA PHE A 64 -4.67 -1.08 -15.79
C PHE A 64 -5.24 -2.22 -14.94
N PHE A 65 -4.41 -2.96 -14.20
CA PHE A 65 -4.89 -4.10 -13.41
C PHE A 65 -5.76 -3.67 -12.22
N ASN A 66 -5.46 -2.55 -11.57
CA ASN A 66 -6.33 -2.00 -10.52
C ASN A 66 -7.69 -1.61 -11.08
N MET A 67 -7.72 -0.87 -12.19
CA MET A 67 -8.97 -0.42 -12.81
C MET A 67 -9.77 -1.59 -13.38
N PHE A 68 -9.11 -2.59 -13.94
CA PHE A 68 -9.74 -3.82 -14.41
C PHE A 68 -10.40 -4.61 -13.26
N ALA A 69 -9.67 -4.81 -12.15
CA ALA A 69 -10.22 -5.48 -10.97
C ALA A 69 -11.36 -4.67 -10.33
N LEU A 70 -11.21 -3.36 -10.19
CA LEU A 70 -12.25 -2.47 -9.66
C LEU A 70 -13.51 -2.47 -10.55
N TRP A 71 -13.34 -2.46 -11.86
CA TRP A 71 -14.46 -2.57 -12.79
C TRP A 71 -15.16 -3.93 -12.66
N MET A 72 -14.41 -5.03 -12.72
CA MET A 72 -14.97 -6.39 -12.72
C MET A 72 -15.65 -6.74 -11.39
N PHE A 73 -14.91 -6.63 -10.29
CA PHE A 73 -15.40 -7.05 -8.96
C PHE A 73 -16.17 -5.94 -8.27
N GLY A 74 -15.72 -4.69 -8.39
CA GLY A 74 -16.38 -3.55 -7.76
C GLY A 74 -17.79 -3.34 -8.29
N THR A 75 -18.03 -3.51 -9.60
CA THR A 75 -19.39 -3.38 -10.18
C THR A 75 -20.34 -4.42 -9.58
N ALA A 76 -19.90 -5.68 -9.48
CA ALA A 76 -20.69 -6.76 -8.91
C ALA A 76 -20.99 -6.54 -7.42
N VAL A 77 -20.02 -6.03 -6.65
CA VAL A 77 -20.21 -5.71 -5.22
C VAL A 77 -21.11 -4.47 -5.03
N GLU A 78 -20.92 -3.40 -5.82
CA GLU A 78 -21.74 -2.19 -5.74
C GLU A 78 -23.21 -2.48 -6.05
N GLN A 79 -23.51 -3.38 -7.00
CA GLN A 79 -24.90 -3.79 -7.28
C GLN A 79 -25.61 -4.37 -6.06
N GLN A 80 -24.88 -5.08 -5.19
CA GLN A 80 -25.44 -5.67 -3.97
C GLN A 80 -25.47 -4.70 -2.79
N PHE A 81 -24.52 -3.76 -2.72
CA PHE A 81 -24.41 -2.82 -1.60
C PHE A 81 -25.20 -1.53 -1.82
N GLY A 82 -25.36 -1.11 -3.07
CA GLY A 82 -25.68 0.26 -3.43
C GLY A 82 -24.50 1.22 -3.22
N LEU A 83 -24.59 2.38 -3.86
CA LEU A 83 -23.52 3.37 -3.96
C LEU A 83 -22.89 3.77 -2.62
N ARG A 84 -23.71 4.16 -1.63
CA ARG A 84 -23.19 4.70 -0.36
C ARG A 84 -22.41 3.66 0.42
N LYS A 85 -22.97 2.46 0.55
CA LYS A 85 -22.35 1.36 1.30
C LYS A 85 -21.10 0.84 0.60
N PHE A 86 -21.08 0.83 -0.74
CA PHE A 86 -19.89 0.52 -1.52
C PHE A 86 -18.76 1.53 -1.29
N LEU A 87 -19.04 2.84 -1.33
CA LEU A 87 -18.02 3.86 -1.09
C LEU A 87 -17.44 3.78 0.33
N ILE A 88 -18.29 3.61 1.34
CA ILE A 88 -17.84 3.41 2.73
C ILE A 88 -16.95 2.17 2.80
N PHE A 89 -17.39 1.05 2.20
CA PHE A 89 -16.61 -0.18 2.19
C PHE A 89 -15.23 0.00 1.53
N TYR A 90 -15.20 0.60 0.34
CA TYR A 90 -13.98 0.85 -0.42
C TYR A 90 -12.99 1.72 0.36
N LEU A 91 -13.47 2.84 0.91
CA LEU A 91 -12.63 3.75 1.70
C LEU A 91 -12.15 3.10 2.99
N SER A 92 -13.00 2.35 3.70
CA SER A 92 -12.60 1.63 4.90
C SER A 92 -11.51 0.58 4.61
N CYS A 93 -11.61 -0.15 3.50
CA CYS A 93 -10.58 -1.11 3.12
C CYS A 93 -9.24 -0.42 2.78
N GLY A 94 -9.29 0.75 2.13
CA GLY A 94 -8.09 1.58 1.92
C GLY A 94 -7.45 2.05 3.22
N LEU A 95 -8.24 2.55 4.17
CA LEU A 95 -7.74 2.93 5.50
C LEU A 95 -7.21 1.73 6.29
N GLY A 96 -7.83 0.56 6.13
CA GLY A 96 -7.34 -0.71 6.69
C GLY A 96 -5.96 -1.10 6.16
N ALA A 97 -5.76 -0.94 4.84
CA ALA A 97 -4.46 -1.13 4.21
C ALA A 97 -3.39 -0.19 4.80
N VAL A 98 -3.68 1.11 4.91
CA VAL A 98 -2.78 2.08 5.55
C VAL A 98 -2.46 1.70 6.99
N SER A 99 -3.49 1.35 7.77
CA SER A 99 -3.34 1.03 9.19
C SER A 99 -2.42 -0.16 9.41
N LEU A 100 -2.58 -1.23 8.63
CA LEU A 100 -1.70 -2.40 8.74
C LEU A 100 -0.28 -2.09 8.27
N THR A 101 -0.12 -1.35 7.17
CA THR A 101 1.20 -0.93 6.68
C THR A 101 1.94 -0.11 7.73
N PHE A 102 1.28 0.87 8.35
CA PHE A 102 1.87 1.68 9.42
C PHE A 102 2.26 0.86 10.64
N LEU A 103 1.40 -0.09 11.06
CA LEU A 103 1.72 -1.00 12.16
C LEU A 103 2.96 -1.85 11.86
N VAL A 104 3.06 -2.42 10.65
CA VAL A 104 4.22 -3.21 10.26
C VAL A 104 5.48 -2.35 10.18
N TYR A 105 5.40 -1.15 9.64
CA TYR A 105 6.53 -0.22 9.61
C TYR A 105 6.98 0.14 11.01
N PHE A 106 6.05 0.45 11.92
CA PHE A 106 6.37 0.74 13.31
C PHE A 106 7.13 -0.42 13.97
N ILE A 107 6.64 -1.66 13.83
CA ILE A 107 7.28 -2.87 14.38
C ILE A 107 8.70 -3.06 13.81
N GLN A 108 8.91 -2.76 12.53
CA GLN A 108 10.21 -2.96 11.90
C GLN A 108 11.20 -1.81 12.09
N ILE A 109 10.73 -0.58 12.33
CA ILE A 109 11.56 0.63 12.43
C ILE A 109 12.02 0.85 13.87
N TYR A 110 11.14 0.62 14.85
CA TYR A 110 11.45 0.89 16.26
C TYR A 110 12.73 0.18 16.76
N PRO A 111 12.98 -1.11 16.46
CA PRO A 111 14.23 -1.76 16.87
C PRO A 111 15.48 -1.20 16.18
N LEU A 112 15.35 -0.68 14.96
CA LEU A 112 16.46 -0.11 14.20
C LEU A 112 16.89 1.23 14.81
N ILE A 113 15.93 2.07 15.19
CA ILE A 113 16.21 3.34 15.87
C ILE A 113 16.93 3.07 17.20
N GLY A 114 16.39 2.18 18.04
CA GLY A 114 17.01 1.86 19.33
C GLY A 114 18.42 1.26 19.20
N ALA A 115 18.68 0.47 18.15
CA ALA A 115 20.01 -0.05 17.87
C ALA A 115 20.99 1.02 17.36
N LEU A 116 20.51 2.07 16.69
CA LEU A 116 21.36 3.19 16.29
C LEU A 116 21.64 4.12 17.48
N GLU A 117 20.64 4.39 18.31
CA GLU A 117 20.81 5.18 19.54
C GLU A 117 21.82 4.55 20.50
N SER A 118 21.80 3.21 20.66
CA SER A 118 22.78 2.51 21.49
C SER A 118 24.21 2.57 20.93
N ASN A 119 24.36 2.84 19.62
CA ASN A 119 25.64 3.08 18.94
C ASN A 119 26.02 4.57 18.88
N GLY A 120 25.30 5.44 19.61
CA GLY A 120 25.64 6.85 19.76
C GLY A 120 25.07 7.78 18.68
N PHE A 121 24.21 7.29 17.80
CA PHE A 121 23.50 8.14 16.84
C PHE A 121 22.32 8.83 17.54
N SER A 122 22.31 10.17 17.57
CA SER A 122 21.17 10.91 18.09
C SER A 122 19.94 10.74 17.17
N TYR A 123 18.74 10.90 17.74
CA TYR A 123 17.50 10.85 16.96
C TYR A 123 17.50 11.85 15.80
N ASP A 124 17.95 13.09 16.03
CA ASP A 124 18.03 14.14 14.99
C ASP A 124 18.98 13.74 13.87
N LEU A 125 20.15 13.16 14.20
CA LEU A 125 21.09 12.65 13.21
C LEU A 125 20.48 11.50 12.38
N ILE A 126 19.75 10.58 13.02
CA ILE A 126 19.04 9.50 12.30
C ILE A 126 18.00 10.11 11.35
N GLN A 127 17.28 11.14 11.77
CA GLN A 127 16.30 11.83 10.92
C GLN A 127 16.97 12.50 9.70
N ASP A 128 18.06 13.23 9.91
CA ASP A 128 18.81 13.88 8.83
C ASP A 128 19.38 12.87 7.82
N LEU A 129 19.97 11.77 8.32
CA LEU A 129 20.52 10.70 7.48
C LEU A 129 19.44 9.96 6.69
N THR A 130 18.26 9.77 7.29
CA THR A 130 17.14 9.10 6.61
C THR A 130 16.37 10.03 5.66
N ALA A 131 16.57 11.35 5.74
CA ALA A 131 16.05 12.31 4.76
C ALA A 131 16.90 12.42 3.49
N LEU A 132 18.10 11.83 3.47
CA LEU A 132 18.98 11.86 2.30
C LEU A 132 18.36 11.13 1.11
N ASN A 133 18.29 11.81 -0.05
CA ASN A 133 17.90 11.19 -1.30
C ASN A 133 19.03 10.28 -1.82
N ILE A 134 18.84 8.97 -1.72
CA ILE A 134 19.77 7.94 -2.21
C ILE A 134 19.21 7.15 -3.41
N LEU A 135 18.16 7.68 -4.06
CA LEU A 135 17.58 7.10 -5.26
C LEU A 135 18.40 7.45 -6.50
N GLU A 136 18.69 6.43 -7.29
CA GLU A 136 19.19 6.59 -8.65
C GLU A 136 18.35 5.73 -9.60
N GLY A 137 17.61 6.39 -10.50
CA GLY A 137 16.54 5.73 -11.23
C GLY A 137 15.45 5.24 -10.28
N ASN A 138 15.21 3.92 -10.27
CA ASN A 138 14.20 3.28 -9.42
C ASN A 138 14.80 2.45 -8.28
N MET A 139 16.09 2.61 -7.98
CA MET A 139 16.79 1.83 -6.96
C MET A 139 17.45 2.72 -5.93
N PHE A 140 17.31 2.36 -4.66
CA PHE A 140 18.08 2.94 -3.57
C PHE A 140 19.49 2.36 -3.58
N LYS A 141 20.52 3.22 -3.51
CA LYS A 141 21.92 2.79 -3.57
C LYS A 141 22.65 3.06 -2.27
N GLY A 142 23.26 2.02 -1.70
CA GLY A 142 24.09 2.14 -0.50
C GLY A 142 25.31 3.05 -0.71
N GLU A 143 25.91 3.02 -1.90
CA GLU A 143 27.02 3.92 -2.25
C GLU A 143 26.62 5.41 -2.15
N LEU A 144 25.42 5.77 -2.61
CA LEU A 144 24.91 7.14 -2.47
C LEU A 144 24.68 7.51 -1.01
N LEU A 145 24.21 6.57 -0.19
CA LEU A 145 24.10 6.79 1.25
C LEU A 145 25.47 7.04 1.89
N ALA A 146 26.46 6.18 1.60
CA ALA A 146 27.82 6.31 2.12
C ALA A 146 28.46 7.66 1.74
N ASN A 147 28.30 8.08 0.48
CA ASN A 147 28.86 9.34 0.00
C ASN A 147 28.19 10.57 0.63
N LYS A 148 26.86 10.53 0.82
CA LYS A 148 26.11 11.68 1.35
C LYS A 148 26.13 11.76 2.88
N MET A 149 26.17 10.62 3.57
CA MET A 149 26.18 10.59 5.02
C MET A 149 27.46 11.18 5.61
N GLN A 150 28.58 11.14 4.88
CA GLN A 150 29.84 11.73 5.35
C GLN A 150 29.67 13.18 5.82
N VAL A 151 29.04 14.00 4.97
CA VAL A 151 28.84 15.43 5.25
C VAL A 151 27.95 15.65 6.48
N VAL A 152 26.91 14.84 6.62
CA VAL A 152 25.95 14.93 7.73
C VAL A 152 26.55 14.40 9.05
N LEU A 153 27.39 13.37 8.99
CA LEU A 153 28.10 12.86 10.17
C LEU A 153 29.11 13.88 10.67
N GLU A 154 29.89 14.48 9.78
CA GLU A 154 30.91 15.48 10.12
C GLU A 154 30.28 16.71 10.78
N SER A 155 29.13 17.18 10.30
CA SER A 155 28.39 18.28 10.94
C SER A 155 27.86 17.94 12.33
N ASN A 156 27.75 16.65 12.66
CA ASN A 156 27.31 16.13 13.96
C ASN A 156 28.48 15.59 14.81
N GLY A 157 29.73 15.91 14.44
CA GLY A 157 30.92 15.51 15.20
C GLY A 157 31.27 14.02 15.13
N MET A 158 30.73 13.31 14.13
CA MET A 158 31.00 11.90 13.86
C MET A 158 31.80 11.71 12.57
N SER A 159 32.47 10.57 12.44
CA SER A 159 33.17 10.14 11.23
C SER A 159 32.58 8.85 10.68
N LEU A 160 32.72 8.64 9.36
CA LEU A 160 32.36 7.37 8.69
C LEU A 160 33.01 6.14 9.34
N SER A 161 34.20 6.28 9.94
CA SER A 161 34.90 5.18 10.62
C SER A 161 34.15 4.65 11.86
N GLN A 162 33.24 5.45 12.42
CA GLN A 162 32.41 5.07 13.57
C GLN A 162 31.12 4.34 13.14
N VAL A 163 30.83 4.28 11.84
CA VAL A 163 29.66 3.59 11.32
C VAL A 163 30.05 2.17 10.94
N ASP A 164 29.72 1.23 11.80
CA ASP A 164 29.92 -0.19 11.51
C ASP A 164 28.93 -0.71 10.45
N ASN A 165 29.18 -1.91 9.93
CA ASN A 165 28.33 -2.51 8.90
C ASN A 165 26.88 -2.69 9.37
N THR A 166 26.67 -2.95 10.67
CA THR A 166 25.33 -3.13 11.26
C THR A 166 24.56 -1.81 11.27
N SER A 167 25.18 -0.73 11.73
CA SER A 167 24.58 0.61 11.76
C SER A 167 24.35 1.13 10.35
N PHE A 168 25.29 0.90 9.43
CA PHE A 168 25.11 1.25 8.02
C PHE A 168 23.89 0.54 7.42
N LYS A 169 23.76 -0.77 7.66
CA LYS A 169 22.59 -1.53 7.20
C LYS A 169 21.29 -1.01 7.82
N ALA A 170 21.27 -0.71 9.11
CA ALA A 170 20.10 -0.14 9.78
C ALA A 170 19.71 1.23 9.20
N LEU A 171 20.69 2.12 8.98
CA LEU A 171 20.49 3.42 8.35
C LEU A 171 19.97 3.29 6.92
N PHE A 172 20.51 2.36 6.14
CA PHE A 172 20.04 2.08 4.79
C PHE A 172 18.59 1.56 4.80
N ASP A 173 18.28 0.57 5.63
CA ASP A 173 16.93 0.01 5.74
C ASP A 173 15.91 1.06 6.21
N LEU A 174 16.30 1.94 7.14
CA LEU A 174 15.48 3.07 7.58
C LEU A 174 15.28 4.10 6.46
N ASN A 175 16.35 4.50 5.76
CA ASN A 175 16.26 5.46 4.66
C ASN A 175 15.33 4.95 3.55
N VAL A 176 15.46 3.68 3.15
CA VAL A 176 14.58 3.05 2.16
C VAL A 176 13.10 3.11 2.58
N LYS A 177 12.80 2.90 3.88
CA LYS A 177 11.42 2.97 4.39
C LYS A 177 10.91 4.40 4.51
N SER A 178 11.75 5.35 4.92
CA SER A 178 11.39 6.75 5.05
C SER A 178 11.14 7.41 3.69
N ASN A 179 11.90 7.05 2.67
CA ASN A 179 11.78 7.61 1.31
C ASN A 179 10.95 6.74 0.36
N GLY A 180 10.59 5.52 0.76
CA GLY A 180 9.73 4.63 0.01
C GLY A 180 8.27 5.06 0.09
N ALA A 181 7.71 5.54 -1.03
CA ALA A 181 6.32 5.95 -1.10
C ALA A 181 5.39 4.79 -1.49
N MET A 182 4.21 4.73 -0.87
CA MET A 182 3.12 3.80 -1.22
C MET A 182 2.08 4.50 -2.10
N VAL A 183 1.67 3.84 -3.17
CA VAL A 183 0.65 4.34 -4.12
C VAL A 183 -0.26 3.18 -4.55
N GLY A 184 -1.53 3.48 -4.80
CA GLY A 184 -2.45 2.56 -5.46
C GLY A 184 -3.75 2.29 -4.71
N ALA A 185 -4.78 1.98 -5.48
CA ALA A 185 -6.10 1.57 -4.98
C ALA A 185 -6.15 0.12 -4.49
N SER A 186 -5.04 -0.63 -4.63
CA SER A 186 -5.04 -2.09 -4.59
C SER A 186 -5.40 -2.68 -3.23
N GLY A 187 -5.06 -2.02 -2.12
CA GLY A 187 -5.54 -2.42 -0.78
C GLY A 187 -7.07 -2.39 -0.68
N ALA A 188 -7.70 -1.31 -1.14
CA ALA A 188 -9.16 -1.22 -1.17
C ALA A 188 -9.80 -2.25 -2.11
N ILE A 189 -9.16 -2.49 -3.26
CA ILE A 189 -9.59 -3.51 -4.22
C ILE A 189 -9.49 -4.91 -3.61
N MET A 190 -8.45 -5.22 -2.82
CA MET A 190 -8.34 -6.51 -2.15
C MET A 190 -9.51 -6.74 -1.18
N GLY A 191 -9.95 -5.69 -0.47
CA GLY A 191 -11.19 -5.73 0.31
C GLY A 191 -12.43 -6.01 -0.54
N ILE A 192 -12.54 -5.40 -1.74
CA ILE A 192 -13.61 -5.69 -2.70
C ILE A 192 -13.58 -7.15 -3.16
N LEU A 193 -12.40 -7.72 -3.44
CA LEU A 193 -12.28 -9.13 -3.81
C LEU A 193 -12.80 -10.01 -2.67
N VAL A 194 -12.43 -9.74 -1.42
CA VAL A 194 -12.98 -10.45 -0.25
C VAL A 194 -14.51 -10.37 -0.22
N ALA A 195 -15.09 -9.18 -0.37
CA ALA A 195 -16.54 -9.01 -0.42
C ALA A 195 -17.17 -9.81 -1.56
N PHE A 196 -16.57 -9.76 -2.76
CA PHE A 196 -17.03 -10.52 -3.91
C PHE A 196 -17.01 -12.03 -3.64
N GLY A 197 -15.93 -12.57 -3.07
CA GLY A 197 -15.82 -14.00 -2.75
C GLY A 197 -16.84 -14.46 -1.70
N MET A 198 -17.17 -13.60 -0.74
CA MET A 198 -18.20 -13.89 0.27
C MET A 198 -19.63 -13.79 -0.28
N LEU A 199 -19.89 -12.89 -1.23
CA LEU A 199 -21.20 -12.72 -1.87
C LEU A 199 -21.45 -13.75 -2.98
N ASN A 200 -20.40 -14.11 -3.73
CA ASN A 200 -20.47 -14.94 -4.93
C ASN A 200 -19.51 -16.14 -4.85
N PRO A 201 -19.58 -17.00 -3.81
CA PRO A 201 -18.56 -18.02 -3.53
C PRO A 201 -18.39 -19.08 -4.63
N ASN A 202 -19.42 -19.30 -5.45
CA ASN A 202 -19.41 -20.26 -6.55
C ASN A 202 -19.18 -19.61 -7.92
N ALA A 203 -19.00 -18.29 -8.00
CA ALA A 203 -18.64 -17.64 -9.26
C ALA A 203 -17.27 -18.16 -9.71
N GLU A 204 -17.18 -18.55 -10.98
CA GLU A 204 -15.96 -19.12 -11.56
C GLU A 204 -15.12 -18.00 -12.18
N LEU A 205 -13.89 -17.87 -11.71
CA LEU A 205 -12.93 -16.86 -12.15
C LEU A 205 -11.87 -17.54 -13.00
N MET A 206 -11.57 -16.98 -14.16
CA MET A 206 -10.52 -17.47 -15.04
C MET A 206 -9.33 -16.53 -15.01
N LEU A 207 -8.12 -17.09 -14.86
CA LEU A 207 -6.89 -16.34 -15.09
C LEU A 207 -6.66 -16.26 -16.60
N ILE A 208 -6.23 -15.09 -17.08
CA ILE A 208 -5.99 -14.85 -18.51
C ILE A 208 -4.98 -15.87 -19.09
N PHE A 209 -4.01 -16.30 -18.29
CA PHE A 209 -2.92 -17.22 -18.68
C PHE A 209 -3.13 -18.66 -18.21
N LEU A 210 -4.16 -18.95 -17.41
CA LEU A 210 -4.51 -20.30 -16.99
C LEU A 210 -6.03 -20.47 -17.18
N PRO A 211 -6.50 -21.05 -18.29
CA PRO A 211 -7.91 -21.13 -18.64
C PRO A 211 -8.67 -22.21 -17.86
N ILE A 212 -8.33 -22.36 -16.57
CA ILE A 212 -9.02 -23.24 -15.63
C ILE A 212 -9.89 -22.35 -14.75
N PRO A 213 -11.23 -22.44 -14.84
CA PRO A 213 -12.11 -21.68 -13.97
C PRO A 213 -11.96 -22.14 -12.52
N ILE A 214 -11.65 -21.20 -11.62
CA ILE A 214 -11.51 -21.43 -10.17
C ILE A 214 -12.62 -20.68 -9.46
N LYS A 215 -13.36 -21.36 -8.58
CA LYS A 215 -14.42 -20.72 -7.79
C LYS A 215 -13.84 -19.62 -6.88
N ALA A 216 -14.55 -18.51 -6.78
CA ALA A 216 -14.14 -17.34 -6.01
C ALA A 216 -13.75 -17.66 -4.55
N LYS A 217 -14.44 -18.61 -3.92
CA LYS A 217 -14.14 -19.09 -2.55
C LYS A 217 -12.77 -19.74 -2.38
N TYR A 218 -12.14 -20.20 -3.47
CA TYR A 218 -10.78 -20.74 -3.46
C TYR A 218 -9.79 -19.73 -4.03
N PHE A 219 -10.17 -19.05 -5.11
CA PHE A 219 -9.33 -18.09 -5.80
C PHE A 219 -8.89 -16.94 -4.90
N ILE A 220 -9.83 -16.30 -4.19
CA ILE A 220 -9.55 -15.10 -3.40
C ILE A 220 -8.70 -15.41 -2.16
N PRO A 221 -8.98 -16.44 -1.34
CA PRO A 221 -8.05 -16.84 -0.29
C PRO A 221 -6.68 -17.23 -0.84
N GLY A 222 -6.62 -17.88 -2.01
CA GLY A 222 -5.36 -18.25 -2.66
C GLY A 222 -4.45 -17.05 -2.96
N ILE A 223 -4.98 -15.99 -3.57
CA ILE A 223 -4.20 -14.77 -3.84
C ILE A 223 -3.76 -14.07 -2.54
N ILE A 224 -4.59 -14.07 -1.49
CA ILE A 224 -4.24 -13.46 -0.20
C ILE A 224 -3.09 -14.24 0.47
N VAL A 225 -3.13 -15.58 0.41
CA VAL A 225 -2.04 -16.43 0.91
C VAL A 225 -0.75 -16.18 0.14
N LEU A 226 -0.83 -16.02 -1.19
CA LEU A 226 0.34 -15.70 -2.00
C LEU A 226 0.92 -14.31 -1.66
N ASP A 227 0.08 -13.31 -1.41
CA ASP A 227 0.54 -12.01 -0.91
C ASP A 227 1.18 -12.13 0.48
N LEU A 228 0.65 -12.97 1.38
CA LEU A 228 1.26 -13.23 2.69
C LEU A 228 2.63 -13.90 2.58
N ILE A 229 2.78 -14.87 1.66
CA ILE A 229 4.08 -15.49 1.36
C ILE A 229 5.02 -14.43 0.77
N SER A 230 4.53 -13.58 -0.12
CA SER A 230 5.31 -12.50 -0.74
C SER A 230 5.80 -11.50 0.31
N ALA A 231 4.96 -11.16 1.29
CA ALA A 231 5.30 -10.27 2.41
C ALA A 231 6.44 -10.78 3.29
N THR A 232 6.61 -12.11 3.38
CA THR A 232 7.63 -12.73 4.24
C THR A 232 8.88 -13.15 3.50
N THR A 233 8.76 -13.50 2.22
CA THR A 233 9.87 -14.00 1.38
C THR A 233 10.45 -12.96 0.44
N ALA A 234 9.77 -11.80 0.29
CA ALA A 234 10.05 -10.78 -0.72
C ALA A 234 9.97 -11.28 -2.18
N VAL A 235 9.46 -12.49 -2.41
CA VAL A 235 9.20 -13.03 -3.75
C VAL A 235 7.88 -12.47 -4.26
N SER A 236 7.90 -11.86 -5.45
CA SER A 236 6.69 -11.31 -6.08
C SER A 236 5.98 -12.34 -6.94
N PHE A 237 4.68 -12.55 -6.69
CA PHE A 237 3.80 -13.33 -7.55
C PHE A 237 2.79 -12.45 -8.32
N PHE A 238 2.06 -11.59 -7.61
CA PHE A 238 0.97 -10.78 -8.17
C PHE A 238 1.06 -9.29 -7.88
N SER A 239 1.89 -8.87 -6.92
CA SER A 239 1.93 -7.48 -6.44
C SER A 239 3.34 -6.89 -6.62
N PRO A 240 3.44 -5.58 -6.88
CA PRO A 240 4.68 -4.98 -7.39
C PRO A 240 5.78 -4.78 -6.34
N SER A 241 5.48 -4.85 -5.03
CA SER A 241 6.43 -4.54 -3.96
C SER A 241 6.03 -5.15 -2.62
N ASN A 242 6.99 -5.21 -1.68
CA ASN A 242 6.75 -5.62 -0.29
C ASN A 242 5.65 -4.81 0.41
N THR A 243 5.64 -3.51 0.16
CA THR A 243 4.67 -2.56 0.73
C THR A 243 3.27 -2.83 0.20
N ALA A 244 3.15 -3.25 -1.06
CA ALA A 244 1.89 -3.64 -1.67
C ALA A 244 1.31 -4.91 -1.01
N TYR A 245 2.13 -5.91 -0.66
CA TYR A 245 1.64 -7.14 -0.03
C TYR A 245 0.96 -6.87 1.33
N ILE A 246 1.60 -6.06 2.18
CA ILE A 246 1.04 -5.70 3.49
C ILE A 246 -0.23 -4.87 3.34
N ALA A 247 -0.24 -3.91 2.41
CA ALA A 247 -1.42 -3.11 2.11
C ALA A 247 -2.60 -3.99 1.63
N HIS A 248 -2.34 -4.99 0.78
CA HIS A 248 -3.35 -5.94 0.33
C HIS A 248 -3.92 -6.75 1.49
N ILE A 249 -3.08 -7.27 2.38
CA ILE A 249 -3.52 -8.00 3.57
C ILE A 249 -4.38 -7.11 4.47
N GLY A 250 -3.97 -5.86 4.68
CA GLY A 250 -4.73 -4.90 5.50
C GLY A 250 -6.12 -4.65 4.93
N GLY A 251 -6.20 -4.40 3.62
CA GLY A 251 -7.47 -4.25 2.92
C GLY A 251 -8.34 -5.52 2.94
N ALA A 252 -7.74 -6.70 2.77
CA ALA A 252 -8.41 -7.99 2.84
C ALA A 252 -9.04 -8.25 4.23
N VAL A 253 -8.25 -8.05 5.29
CA VAL A 253 -8.68 -8.23 6.67
C VAL A 253 -9.82 -7.26 6.99
N THR A 254 -9.68 -5.98 6.66
CA THR A 254 -10.74 -5.00 6.89
C THR A 254 -12.01 -5.33 6.10
N GLY A 255 -11.88 -5.71 4.83
CA GLY A 255 -13.01 -6.16 4.01
C GLY A 255 -13.73 -7.36 4.62
N PHE A 256 -12.98 -8.36 5.10
CA PHE A 256 -13.53 -9.53 5.78
C PHE A 256 -14.27 -9.16 7.05
N LEU A 257 -13.67 -8.33 7.92
CA LEU A 257 -14.27 -7.92 9.19
C LEU A 257 -15.57 -7.16 8.98
N ILE A 258 -15.60 -6.21 8.03
CA ILE A 258 -16.81 -5.46 7.69
C ILE A 258 -17.89 -6.39 7.13
N MET A 259 -17.53 -7.29 6.22
CA MET A 259 -18.47 -8.26 5.65
C MET A 259 -19.05 -9.20 6.70
N TYR A 260 -18.21 -9.71 7.59
CA TYR A 260 -18.62 -10.56 8.71
C TYR A 260 -19.58 -9.80 9.63
N PHE A 261 -19.24 -8.57 10.01
CA PHE A 261 -20.09 -7.71 10.84
C PHE A 261 -21.44 -7.41 10.19
N TRP A 262 -21.46 -7.05 8.90
CA TRP A 262 -22.70 -6.79 8.17
C TRP A 262 -23.58 -8.02 8.01
N LYS A 263 -22.99 -9.18 7.72
CA LYS A 263 -23.73 -10.45 7.64
C LYS A 263 -24.39 -10.80 8.98
N LYS A 264 -23.67 -10.63 10.09
CA LYS A 264 -24.20 -10.89 11.44
C LYS A 264 -25.33 -9.95 11.83
N ASN A 265 -25.27 -8.68 11.41
CA ASN A 265 -26.25 -7.66 11.77
C ASN A 265 -27.41 -7.48 10.79
N GLN A 266 -27.42 -8.21 9.66
CA GLN A 266 -28.47 -8.10 8.64
C GLN A 266 -29.89 -8.36 9.20
N PHE A 267 -30.01 -9.19 10.24
CA PHE A 267 -31.28 -9.51 10.91
C PHE A 267 -31.53 -8.73 12.21
N ASN A 268 -30.57 -7.90 12.66
CA ASN A 268 -30.70 -7.13 13.91
C ASN A 268 -31.51 -5.83 13.75
N LYS A 269 -31.81 -5.39 12.51
CA LYS A 269 -32.63 -4.18 12.27
C LYS A 269 -34.07 -4.29 12.79
N TYR A 270 -34.52 -5.50 13.15
CA TYR A 270 -35.88 -5.79 13.64
C TYR A 270 -35.92 -6.40 15.05
N ARG A 271 -34.79 -6.46 15.78
CA ARG A 271 -34.80 -6.87 17.19
C ARG A 271 -35.15 -5.65 18.05
N TRP A 272 -36.36 -5.66 18.59
CA TRP A 272 -36.72 -4.84 19.74
C TRP A 272 -35.86 -5.35 20.90
N ASN A 273 -34.94 -4.52 21.38
CA ASN A 273 -34.45 -4.64 22.75
C ASN A 273 -35.42 -3.88 23.64
#